data_AF-A0A2M8JI46-F1
#
_entry.id   AF-A0A2M8JI46-F1
#
_cell.length_a   1.000
_cell.length_b   1.000
_cell.length_c   1.000
_cell.angle_alpha   90.00
_cell.angle_beta   90.00
_cell.angle_gamma   90.00
#
_symmetry.space_group_name_H-M   'P 1'
#
loop_
_entity.id
_entity.type
_entity.pdbx_description
1 polymer ?
#
loop_
_entity_poly.entity_id
_entity_poly.type
_entity_poly.pdbx_seq_one_letter_code
_entity_poly.pdbx_strand_id
1 'polypeptide(L)'
;MEIRITTKMMLQILHVLSWIIFIGLCVEAGSFLFNAIFTVAFNPLAADYFKLTELYQYDYGFFLTQLCLGFIVAVLKALLFFLIVKILHDKKLDFSKPFSQALVKFVSNLAYLTIFISFFSNWGANYAKWLASKGINMPDIADLKLDGADIWLFMGVVLLVIAQIFKKGVEIQTENELTI
;
A
#
# COMPACT_ATOMS: atom_id res chain seq x y z
N MET A 1 7.13 23.54 -30.85
CA MET A 1 5.76 23.10 -30.56
C MET A 1 5.68 22.92 -29.05
N GLU A 2 5.14 23.89 -28.32
CA GLU A 2 5.04 23.80 -26.86
C GLU A 2 3.92 22.83 -26.48
N ILE A 3 4.28 21.70 -25.87
CA ILE A 3 3.28 20.79 -25.31
C ILE A 3 2.76 21.43 -24.03
N ARG A 4 1.60 22.12 -24.09
CA ARG A 4 0.93 22.64 -22.90
C ARG A 4 0.12 21.53 -22.23
N ILE A 5 0.71 20.91 -21.21
CA ILE A 5 -0.01 19.92 -20.38
C ILE A 5 -1.02 20.67 -19.50
N THR A 6 -2.31 20.49 -19.75
CA THR A 6 -3.37 21.04 -18.90
C THR A 6 -3.53 20.17 -17.64
N THR A 7 -3.91 20.77 -16.51
CA THR A 7 -4.19 20.04 -15.25
C THR A 7 -5.17 18.88 -15.45
N LYS A 8 -6.18 19.07 -16.30
CA LYS A 8 -7.15 18.03 -16.66
C LYS A 8 -6.49 16.81 -17.32
N MET A 9 -5.54 17.05 -18.23
CA MET A 9 -4.81 15.98 -18.92
C MET A 9 -3.90 15.23 -17.93
N MET A 10 -3.21 15.95 -17.04
CA MET A 10 -2.39 15.32 -15.98
C MET A 10 -3.23 14.42 -15.06
N LEU A 11 -4.40 14.89 -14.62
CA LEU A 11 -5.29 14.11 -13.77
C LEU A 11 -5.82 12.85 -14.47
N GLN A 12 -6.12 12.93 -15.78
CA GLN A 12 -6.52 11.76 -16.56
C GLN A 12 -5.40 10.73 -16.66
N ILE A 13 -4.16 11.16 -16.89
CA ILE A 13 -2.99 10.28 -16.93
C ILE A 13 -2.80 9.60 -15.58
N LEU A 14 -2.81 10.36 -14.48
CA LEU A 14 -2.69 9.83 -13.12
C LEU A 14 -3.82 8.85 -12.79
N HIS A 15 -5.03 9.10 -13.28
CA HIS A 15 -6.17 8.21 -13.07
C HIS A 15 -5.97 6.84 -13.73
N VAL A 16 -5.53 6.83 -14.99
CA VAL A 16 -5.25 5.58 -15.73
C VAL A 16 -4.10 4.82 -15.07
N LEU A 17 -3.01 5.50 -14.72
CA LEU A 17 -1.87 4.88 -14.03
C LEU A 17 -2.28 4.28 -12.68
N SER A 18 -3.11 4.99 -11.91
CA SER A 18 -3.59 4.51 -10.61
C SER A 18 -4.43 3.23 -10.74
N TRP A 19 -5.26 3.13 -11.79
CA TRP A 19 -6.03 1.92 -12.08
C TRP A 19 -5.13 0.72 -12.43
N ILE A 20 -4.13 0.92 -13.29
CA ILE A 20 -3.19 -0.14 -13.68
C ILE A 20 -2.47 -0.69 -12.44
N ILE A 21 -1.96 0.21 -11.58
CA ILE A 21 -1.27 -0.19 -10.35
C ILE A 21 -2.24 -0.89 -9.39
N PHE A 22 -3.44 -0.36 -9.21
CA PHE A 22 -4.46 -0.98 -8.36
C PHE A 22 -4.79 -2.42 -8.77
N ILE A 23 -4.99 -2.66 -10.07
CA ILE A 23 -5.28 -4.01 -10.59
C ILE A 23 -4.09 -4.94 -10.34
N GLY A 24 -2.86 -4.49 -10.59
CA GLY A 24 -1.66 -5.28 -10.32
C GLY A 24 -1.55 -5.69 -8.84
N LEU A 25 -1.81 -4.77 -7.92
CA LEU A 25 -1.79 -5.03 -6.48
C LEU A 25 -2.92 -5.97 -6.03
N CYS A 26 -4.09 -5.92 -6.67
CA CYS A 26 -5.16 -6.89 -6.43
C CYS A 26 -4.77 -8.30 -6.87
N VAL A 27 -4.05 -8.45 -7.98
CA VAL A 27 -3.52 -9.74 -8.43
C VAL A 27 -2.45 -10.25 -7.46
N GLU A 28 -1.58 -9.38 -6.97
CA GLU A 28 -0.58 -9.71 -5.94
C GLU A 28 -1.24 -10.18 -4.63
N ALA A 29 -2.24 -9.46 -4.12
CA ALA A 29 -2.99 -9.89 -2.94
C ALA A 29 -3.72 -11.23 -3.18
N GLY A 30 -4.28 -11.39 -4.38
CA GLY A 30 -4.90 -12.64 -4.82
C GLY A 30 -3.94 -13.81 -4.86
N SER A 31 -2.68 -13.61 -5.26
CA SER A 31 -1.69 -14.68 -5.33
C SER A 31 -1.31 -15.20 -3.94
N PHE A 32 -1.14 -14.32 -2.95
CA PHE A 32 -0.92 -14.73 -1.56
C PHE A 32 -2.11 -15.53 -1.01
N LEU A 33 -3.34 -15.02 -1.19
CA LEU A 33 -4.54 -15.68 -0.67
C LEU A 33 -4.78 -17.03 -1.36
N PHE A 34 -4.69 -17.07 -2.68
CA PHE A 34 -4.86 -18.29 -3.44
C PHE A 34 -3.79 -19.31 -3.09
N ASN A 35 -2.52 -18.90 -2.99
CA ASN A 35 -1.43 -19.80 -2.63
C ASN A 35 -1.61 -20.37 -1.22
N ALA A 36 -2.01 -19.54 -0.25
CA ALA A 36 -2.31 -20.01 1.10
C ALA A 36 -3.42 -21.07 1.07
N ILE A 37 -4.56 -20.80 0.43
CA ILE A 37 -5.68 -21.75 0.38
C ILE A 37 -5.30 -23.03 -0.39
N PHE A 38 -4.67 -22.88 -1.56
CA PHE A 38 -4.38 -23.99 -2.45
C PHE A 38 -3.31 -24.94 -1.89
N THR A 39 -2.26 -24.39 -1.26
CA THR A 39 -1.21 -25.19 -0.62
C THR A 39 -1.77 -26.01 0.54
N VAL A 40 -2.68 -25.42 1.31
CA VAL A 40 -3.28 -26.04 2.50
C VAL A 40 -4.33 -27.09 2.12
N ALA A 41 -5.23 -26.77 1.20
CA ALA A 41 -6.40 -27.59 0.94
C ALA A 41 -6.19 -28.65 -0.14
N PHE A 42 -5.22 -28.46 -1.06
CA PHE A 42 -5.12 -29.29 -2.25
C PHE A 42 -3.72 -29.85 -2.50
N ASN A 43 -2.67 -29.01 -2.51
CA ASN A 43 -1.34 -29.47 -2.91
C ASN A 43 -0.19 -28.75 -2.17
N PRO A 44 0.50 -29.43 -1.23
CA PRO A 44 1.66 -28.90 -0.52
C PRO A 44 2.80 -28.39 -1.41
N LEU A 45 2.94 -28.92 -2.63
CA LEU A 45 3.97 -28.46 -3.58
C LEU A 45 3.74 -27.03 -4.06
N ALA A 46 2.53 -26.48 -3.88
CA ALA A 46 2.23 -25.11 -4.24
C ALA A 46 2.98 -24.07 -3.38
N ALA A 47 3.56 -24.47 -2.23
CA ALA A 47 4.43 -23.62 -1.42
C ALA A 47 5.64 -23.08 -2.21
N ASP A 48 6.04 -23.76 -3.29
CA ASP A 48 7.18 -23.40 -4.13
C ASP A 48 6.95 -22.10 -4.93
N TYR A 49 5.71 -21.68 -5.12
CA TYR A 49 5.40 -20.41 -5.81
C TYR A 49 6.08 -19.20 -5.16
N PHE A 50 6.17 -19.20 -3.83
CA PHE A 50 6.93 -18.22 -3.05
C PHE A 50 8.28 -18.77 -2.56
N LYS A 51 8.72 -19.94 -3.06
CA LYS A 51 9.91 -20.69 -2.62
C LYS A 51 9.90 -20.98 -1.10
N LEU A 52 8.73 -21.27 -0.54
CA LEU A 52 8.52 -21.51 0.89
C LEU A 52 8.34 -23.00 1.22
N THR A 53 8.74 -23.90 0.32
CA THR A 53 8.59 -25.35 0.49
C THR A 53 9.31 -25.86 1.73
N GLU A 54 10.54 -25.42 2.00
CA GLU A 54 11.28 -25.80 3.21
C GLU A 54 10.62 -25.27 4.48
N LEU A 55 10.07 -24.05 4.44
CA LEU A 55 9.33 -23.47 5.56
C LEU A 55 8.05 -24.27 5.86
N TYR A 56 7.32 -24.65 4.82
CA TYR A 56 6.12 -25.48 4.94
C TYR A 56 6.43 -26.84 5.56
N GLN A 57 7.53 -27.48 5.16
CA GLN A 57 7.99 -28.75 5.72
C GLN A 57 8.47 -28.62 7.17
N TYR A 58 9.07 -27.48 7.51
CA TYR A 58 9.54 -27.20 8.87
C TYR A 58 8.38 -26.98 9.85
N ASP A 59 7.50 -26.02 9.54
CA ASP A 59 6.33 -25.72 10.36
C ASP A 59 5.23 -25.03 9.54
N TYR A 60 4.07 -25.67 9.53
CA TYR A 60 2.89 -25.20 8.83
C TYR A 60 2.39 -23.82 9.33
N GLY A 61 2.47 -23.57 10.64
CA GLY A 61 2.07 -22.30 11.25
C GLY A 61 2.98 -21.15 10.84
N PHE A 62 4.29 -21.41 10.75
CA PHE A 62 5.26 -20.41 10.28
C PHE A 62 5.07 -20.07 8.80
N PHE A 63 4.79 -21.08 7.97
CA PHE A 63 4.42 -20.87 6.58
C PHE A 63 3.18 -19.98 6.43
N LEU A 64 2.10 -20.30 7.15
CA LEU A 64 0.87 -19.53 7.08
C LEU A 64 1.08 -18.10 7.58
N THR A 65 1.84 -17.92 8.66
CA THR A 65 2.17 -16.60 9.21
C THR A 65 2.93 -15.75 8.18
N GLN A 66 3.91 -16.32 7.48
CA GLN A 66 4.67 -15.61 6.45
C GLN A 66 3.76 -15.16 5.29
N LEU A 67 2.88 -16.04 4.80
CA LEU A 67 1.92 -15.69 3.75
C LEU A 67 0.89 -14.66 4.22
N CYS A 68 0.42 -14.75 5.46
CA CYS A 68 -0.50 -13.77 6.03
C CYS A 68 0.13 -12.37 6.10
N LEU A 69 1.40 -12.25 6.48
CA LEU A 69 2.11 -10.97 6.50
C LEU A 69 2.23 -10.38 5.08
N GLY A 70 2.62 -11.20 4.09
CA GLY A 70 2.64 -10.79 2.68
C GLY A 70 1.27 -10.35 2.17
N PHE A 71 0.22 -11.11 2.48
CA PHE A 71 -1.16 -10.79 2.13
C PHE A 71 -1.62 -9.46 2.71
N ILE A 72 -1.38 -9.21 4.01
CA ILE A 72 -1.75 -7.95 4.67
C ILE A 72 -1.07 -6.77 3.96
N VAL A 73 0.22 -6.88 3.67
CA VAL A 73 0.96 -5.82 2.96
C VAL A 73 0.39 -5.58 1.56
N ALA A 74 0.12 -6.62 0.79
CA ALA A 74 -0.46 -6.51 -0.55
C ALA A 74 -1.85 -5.86 -0.52
N VAL A 75 -2.72 -6.25 0.44
CA VAL A 75 -4.04 -5.65 0.61
C VAL A 75 -3.94 -4.18 1.03
N LEU A 76 -3.04 -3.81 1.93
CA LEU A 76 -2.86 -2.42 2.33
C LEU A 76 -2.38 -1.55 1.16
N LYS A 77 -1.44 -2.06 0.33
CA LYS A 77 -1.03 -1.39 -0.91
C LYS A 77 -2.22 -1.22 -1.87
N ALA A 78 -3.02 -2.26 -2.06
CA ALA A 78 -4.21 -2.21 -2.91
C ALA A 78 -5.26 -1.21 -2.39
N LEU A 79 -5.51 -1.18 -1.08
CA LEU A 79 -6.42 -0.21 -0.44
C LEU A 79 -5.93 1.23 -0.62
N LEU A 80 -4.63 1.47 -0.52
CA LEU A 80 -4.04 2.78 -0.78
C LEU A 80 -4.33 3.26 -2.20
N PHE A 81 -4.09 2.41 -3.21
CA PHE A 81 -4.38 2.76 -4.60
C PHE A 81 -5.87 2.83 -4.91
N PHE A 82 -6.69 2.03 -4.24
CA PHE A 82 -8.15 2.16 -4.31
C PHE A 82 -8.62 3.54 -3.86
N LEU A 83 -8.08 4.08 -2.75
CA LEU A 83 -8.41 5.43 -2.30
C LEU A 83 -8.02 6.48 -3.35
N ILE A 84 -6.86 6.34 -3.99
CA ILE A 84 -6.40 7.24 -5.06
C ILE A 84 -7.34 7.15 -6.28
N VAL A 85 -7.65 5.93 -6.73
CA VAL A 85 -8.59 5.71 -7.84
C VAL A 85 -9.95 6.32 -7.52
N LYS A 86 -10.46 6.10 -6.31
CA LYS A 86 -11.76 6.59 -5.85
C LYS A 86 -11.81 8.12 -5.83
N ILE A 87 -10.79 8.80 -5.29
CA ILE A 87 -10.79 10.26 -5.23
C ILE A 87 -10.73 10.90 -6.63
N LEU A 88 -9.97 10.28 -7.55
CA LEU A 88 -9.83 10.75 -8.93
C LEU A 88 -11.10 10.46 -9.75
N HIS A 89 -11.76 9.31 -9.50
CA HIS A 89 -13.00 8.92 -10.15
C HIS A 89 -14.18 9.78 -9.71
N ASP A 90 -14.36 9.94 -8.39
CA ASP A 90 -15.53 10.63 -7.82
C ASP A 90 -15.56 12.12 -8.17
N LYS A 91 -14.49 12.69 -8.76
CA LYS A 91 -14.30 14.13 -9.01
C LYS A 91 -14.57 15.00 -7.78
N LYS A 92 -14.48 14.41 -6.57
CA LYS A 92 -14.71 15.08 -5.29
C LYS A 92 -13.63 16.11 -4.96
N LEU A 93 -12.52 16.09 -5.70
CA LEU A 93 -11.57 17.18 -5.73
C LEU A 93 -12.16 18.29 -6.58
N ASP A 94 -13.01 19.11 -5.98
CA ASP A 94 -13.30 20.41 -6.53
C ASP A 94 -12.04 21.27 -6.40
N PHE A 95 -11.20 21.26 -7.44
CA PHE A 95 -9.97 22.05 -7.49
C PHE A 95 -10.22 23.56 -7.43
N SER A 96 -11.47 24.02 -7.51
CA SER A 96 -11.80 25.41 -7.24
C SER A 96 -11.74 25.75 -5.74
N LYS A 97 -11.84 24.74 -4.84
CA LYS A 97 -11.59 24.86 -3.39
C LYS A 97 -10.51 23.86 -2.95
N PRO A 98 -9.21 24.17 -3.19
CA PRO A 98 -8.11 23.24 -2.93
C PRO A 98 -7.90 22.90 -1.45
N PHE A 99 -8.41 23.70 -0.51
CA PHE A 99 -8.36 23.43 0.92
C PHE A 99 -9.73 23.00 1.42
N SER A 100 -9.98 21.69 1.43
CA SER A 100 -11.21 21.12 1.98
C SER A 100 -10.90 20.07 3.06
N GLN A 101 -11.80 19.94 4.03
CA GLN A 101 -11.71 18.91 5.06
C GLN A 101 -11.65 17.48 4.45
N ALA A 102 -12.29 17.29 3.28
CA ALA A 102 -12.24 16.04 2.54
C ALA A 102 -10.82 15.72 2.05
N LEU A 103 -10.09 16.71 1.52
CA LEU A 103 -8.70 16.53 1.10
C LEU A 103 -7.79 16.23 2.29
N VAL A 104 -7.94 16.96 3.40
CA VAL A 104 -7.18 16.71 4.64
C VAL A 104 -7.34 15.26 5.09
N LYS A 105 -8.59 14.77 5.15
CA LYS A 105 -8.89 13.38 5.53
C LYS A 105 -8.32 12.39 4.52
N PHE A 106 -8.40 12.68 3.23
CA PHE A 106 -7.84 11.83 2.18
C PHE A 106 -6.31 11.68 2.33
N VAL A 107 -5.57 12.78 2.41
CA VAL A 107 -4.11 12.75 2.57
C VAL A 107 -3.72 12.08 3.89
N SER A 108 -4.45 12.35 4.98
CA SER A 108 -4.21 11.70 6.27
C SER A 108 -4.38 10.19 6.20
N ASN A 109 -5.43 9.71 5.52
CA ASN A 109 -5.66 8.28 5.33
C ASN A 109 -4.55 7.62 4.51
N LEU A 110 -4.06 8.28 3.44
CA LEU A 110 -2.90 7.78 2.69
C LEU A 110 -1.66 7.70 3.59
N ALA A 111 -1.43 8.73 4.41
CA ALA A 111 -0.31 8.77 5.34
C ALA A 111 -0.39 7.64 6.38
N TYR A 112 -1.56 7.37 6.95
CA TYR A 112 -1.73 6.26 7.88
C TYR A 112 -1.54 4.90 7.20
N LEU A 113 -2.11 4.70 6.01
CA LEU A 113 -1.95 3.45 5.26
C LEU A 113 -0.49 3.16 4.92
N THR A 114 0.26 4.17 4.46
CA THR A 114 1.70 4.02 4.15
C THR A 114 2.54 3.65 5.37
N ILE A 115 2.23 4.24 6.53
CA ILE A 115 2.87 3.85 7.80
C ILE A 115 2.52 2.41 8.19
N PHE A 116 1.27 2.00 8.03
CA PHE A 116 0.88 0.60 8.28
C PHE A 116 1.56 -0.37 7.31
N ILE A 117 1.68 -0.03 6.02
CA ILE A 117 2.42 -0.83 5.05
C ILE A 117 3.87 -1.00 5.51
N SER A 118 4.53 0.09 5.93
CA SER A 118 5.89 0.04 6.48
C SER A 118 6.00 -0.91 7.67
N PHE A 119 5.09 -0.77 8.64
CA PHE A 119 5.09 -1.59 9.86
C PHE A 119 4.99 -3.08 9.53
N PHE A 120 4.01 -3.48 8.72
CA PHE A 120 3.82 -4.89 8.35
C PHE A 120 4.91 -5.42 7.42
N SER A 121 5.45 -4.58 6.53
CA SER A 121 6.58 -4.97 5.67
C SER A 121 7.84 -5.25 6.50
N ASN A 122 8.15 -4.36 7.45
CA ASN A 122 9.27 -4.56 8.38
C ASN A 122 9.05 -5.78 9.27
N TRP A 123 7.83 -6.00 9.76
CA TRP A 123 7.50 -7.20 10.54
C TRP A 123 7.72 -8.47 9.72
N GLY A 124 7.13 -8.56 8.52
CA GLY A 124 7.32 -9.70 7.62
C GLY A 124 8.79 -9.95 7.26
N ALA A 125 9.56 -8.88 7.01
CA ALA A 125 10.98 -9.00 6.69
C ALA A 125 11.80 -9.50 7.89
N ASN A 126 11.55 -8.97 9.09
CA ASN A 126 12.24 -9.43 10.30
C ASN A 126 11.84 -10.86 10.68
N TYR A 127 10.57 -11.22 10.43
CA TYR A 127 10.09 -12.58 10.63
C TYR A 127 10.79 -13.57 9.68
N ALA A 128 10.93 -13.24 8.40
CA ALA A 128 11.68 -14.04 7.44
C ALA A 128 13.17 -14.17 7.84
N LYS A 129 13.81 -13.08 8.29
CA LYS A 129 15.20 -13.12 8.79
C LYS A 129 15.35 -14.01 10.03
N TRP A 130 14.38 -13.97 10.94
CA TRP A 130 14.37 -14.83 12.12
C TRP A 130 14.16 -16.30 11.76
N LEU A 131 13.37 -16.61 10.74
CA LEU A 131 13.26 -17.97 10.21
C LEU A 131 14.56 -18.43 9.57
N ALA A 132 15.22 -17.56 8.80
CA ALA A 132 16.51 -17.84 8.19
C ALA A 132 17.61 -18.12 9.25
N SER A 133 17.60 -17.40 10.39
CA SER A 133 18.56 -17.64 11.47
C SER A 133 18.38 -18.98 12.19
N LYS A 134 17.24 -19.67 11.98
CA LYS A 134 17.03 -21.06 12.42
C LYS A 134 17.58 -22.11 11.46
N GLY A 135 18.23 -21.69 10.37
CA GLY A 135 18.76 -22.59 9.34
C GLY A 135 17.74 -23.02 8.29
N ILE A 136 16.57 -22.38 8.24
CA ILE A 136 15.56 -22.60 7.19
C ILE A 136 15.96 -21.77 5.97
N ASN A 137 16.02 -22.38 4.78
CA ASN A 137 16.27 -21.63 3.57
C ASN A 137 15.05 -20.73 3.26
N MET A 138 15.25 -19.42 3.37
CA MET A 138 14.21 -18.43 3.11
C MET A 138 14.53 -17.67 1.82
N PRO A 139 13.54 -17.38 0.97
CA PRO A 139 13.72 -16.51 -0.18
C PRO A 139 14.08 -15.09 0.27
N ASP A 140 14.59 -14.31 -0.68
CA ASP A 140 14.88 -12.90 -0.43
C ASP A 140 13.59 -12.11 -0.13
N ILE A 141 13.72 -11.04 0.64
CA ILE A 141 12.61 -10.20 1.09
C ILE A 141 11.86 -9.57 -0.09
N ALA A 142 12.57 -9.28 -1.19
CA ALA A 142 11.99 -8.76 -2.43
C ALA A 142 11.09 -9.78 -3.14
N ASP A 143 11.46 -11.07 -3.14
CA ASP A 143 10.64 -12.16 -3.68
C ASP A 143 9.34 -12.32 -2.86
N LEU A 144 9.42 -12.04 -1.55
CA LEU A 144 8.28 -12.05 -0.63
C LEU A 144 7.42 -10.78 -0.69
N LYS A 145 7.76 -9.78 -1.51
CA LYS A 145 7.05 -8.49 -1.64
C LYS A 145 6.98 -7.66 -0.35
N LEU A 146 7.94 -7.87 0.55
CA LEU A 146 8.03 -7.24 1.87
C LEU A 146 9.15 -6.19 1.96
N ASP A 147 9.73 -5.83 0.83
CA ASP A 147 10.79 -4.83 0.72
C ASP A 147 10.25 -3.39 0.78
N GLY A 148 11.17 -2.43 1.00
CA GLY A 148 10.88 -0.99 0.97
C GLY A 148 10.17 -0.43 2.20
N ALA A 149 10.20 -1.12 3.35
CA ALA A 149 9.56 -0.66 4.57
C ALA A 149 10.00 0.76 5.01
N ASP A 150 11.28 1.08 4.84
CA ASP A 150 11.86 2.40 5.07
C ASP A 150 11.30 3.47 4.12
N ILE A 151 11.14 3.14 2.83
CA ILE A 151 10.55 4.02 1.81
C ILE A 151 9.09 4.32 2.15
N TRP A 152 8.32 3.30 2.52
CA TRP A 152 6.91 3.46 2.94
C TRP A 152 6.79 4.33 4.19
N LEU A 153 7.71 4.19 5.16
CA LEU A 153 7.73 5.02 6.36
C LEU A 153 8.02 6.47 6.02
N PHE A 154 9.06 6.70 5.23
CA PHE A 154 9.45 8.03 4.78
C PHE A 154 8.29 8.73 4.06
N MET A 155 7.66 8.04 3.10
CA MET A 155 6.49 8.56 2.40
C MET A 155 5.33 8.86 3.35
N GLY A 156 5.07 8.00 4.31
CA GLY A 156 4.00 8.22 5.29
C GLY A 156 4.24 9.44 6.18
N VAL A 157 5.47 9.65 6.64
CA VAL A 157 5.85 10.86 7.40
C VAL A 157 5.69 12.11 6.53
N VAL A 158 6.16 12.08 5.28
CA VAL A 158 6.01 13.21 4.35
C VAL A 158 4.52 13.53 4.10
N LEU A 159 3.69 12.52 3.87
CA LEU A 159 2.25 12.70 3.69
C LEU A 159 1.57 13.24 4.95
N LEU A 160 2.00 12.85 6.16
CA LEU A 160 1.51 13.43 7.40
C LEU A 160 1.83 14.92 7.50
N VAL A 161 3.06 15.32 7.17
CA VAL A 161 3.45 16.74 7.13
C VAL A 161 2.56 17.51 6.17
N ILE A 162 2.35 16.98 4.96
CA ILE A 162 1.47 17.59 3.95
C ILE A 162 0.03 17.69 4.47
N ALA A 163 -0.48 16.65 5.14
CA ALA A 163 -1.82 16.67 5.74
C ALA A 163 -1.98 17.77 6.81
N GLN A 164 -0.97 18.01 7.64
CA GLN A 164 -0.99 19.09 8.63
C GLN A 164 -0.98 20.48 7.96
N ILE A 165 -0.20 20.66 6.90
CA ILE A 165 -0.19 21.91 6.13
C ILE A 165 -1.58 22.18 5.53
N PHE A 166 -2.20 21.18 4.89
CA PHE A 166 -3.55 21.32 4.35
C PHE A 166 -4.57 21.62 5.44
N LYS A 167 -4.47 20.96 6.60
CA LYS A 167 -5.34 21.23 7.75
C LYS A 167 -5.24 22.69 8.18
N LYS A 168 -4.02 23.23 8.29
CA LYS A 168 -3.84 24.64 8.65
C LYS A 168 -4.38 25.59 7.59
N GLY A 169 -4.25 25.24 6.31
CA GLY A 169 -4.86 25.99 5.21
C GLY A 169 -6.39 26.06 5.28
N VAL A 170 -7.05 24.94 5.63
CA VAL A 170 -8.51 24.89 5.85
C VAL A 170 -8.93 25.80 7.01
N GLU A 171 -8.20 25.78 8.12
CA GLU A 171 -8.48 26.65 9.29
C GLU A 171 -8.45 28.13 8.88
N ILE A 172 -7.38 28.57 8.19
CA ILE A 172 -7.23 29.96 7.74
C ILE A 172 -8.33 30.36 6.76
N GLN A 173 -8.69 29.48 5.81
CA GLN A 173 -9.77 29.77 4.87
C GLN A 173 -11.11 29.94 5.58
N THR A 174 -11.38 29.11 6.58
CA THR A 174 -12.63 29.16 7.37
C THR A 174 -12.70 30.44 8.20
N GLU A 175 -11.60 30.84 8.83
CA GLU A 175 -11.52 32.10 9.59
C GLU A 175 -11.81 33.31 8.69
N ASN A 176 -11.21 33.36 7.50
CA ASN A 176 -11.43 34.47 6.55
C ASN A 176 -12.88 34.54 6.04
N GLU A 177 -13.52 33.39 5.76
CA GLU A 177 -14.93 33.33 5.34
C GLU A 177 -15.90 33.79 6.45
N LEU A 178 -15.52 33.73 7.72
CA LEU A 178 -16.33 34.18 8.87
C LEU A 178 -16.16 35.67 9.20
N THR A 179 -15.12 36.32 8.69
CA THR A 179 -14.82 37.75 8.94
C THR A 179 -15.24 38.70 7.82
N ILE A 180 -15.72 38.17 6.69
CA ILE A 180 -16.28 38.94 5.57
C ILE A 180 -17.81 38.99 5.72
#